data_AF-A0A9Q5G9X1-F1
#
_entry.id   AF-A0A9Q5G9X1-F1
#
_cell.length_a   1.000
_cell.length_b   1.000
_cell.length_c   1.000
_cell.angle_alpha   90.00
_cell.angle_beta   90.00
_cell.angle_gamma   90.00
#
_symmetry.space_group_name_H-M   'P 1'
#
loop_
_entity.id
_entity.type
_entity.pdbx_description
1 polymer ?
#
loop_
_entity_poly.entity_id
_entity_poly.type
_entity_poly.pdbx_seq_one_letter_code
_entity_poly.pdbx_strand_id
1 'polypeptide(L)'
;MRGKLVKQDPNDEPASVLLEKIKAEKQELIKEKKIKKTKPLPPITDDEKPFDIPDSWEWVRCQSVTTGNFKSITPDKIKIGENLIELADIESYSGKLINVEKITEKVGSNKYQYVKGDVLFAKLRPYLKKVVLAPNNGVCTTELLPIDGININNNFLYYVFTSDSFFNQIKKEMHGVNLPRVSPKKLSELIIPLPPLLEQNRIVANLNNVCAIIDKNI
;
A
#
# COMPACT_ATOMS: atom_id res chain seq x y z
N MET A 1 13.22 -0.41 -3.74
CA MET A 1 13.61 -0.64 -5.15
C MET A 1 14.45 0.54 -5.61
N ARG A 2 15.51 0.32 -6.41
CA ARG A 2 16.50 1.36 -6.80
C ARG A 2 16.58 1.63 -8.32
N GLY A 3 15.55 1.26 -9.09
CA GLY A 3 15.55 1.42 -10.56
C GLY A 3 16.48 0.50 -11.36
N LYS A 4 16.93 -0.61 -10.76
CA LYS A 4 17.84 -1.58 -11.38
C LYS A 4 17.21 -2.92 -11.79
N LEU A 5 15.91 -3.09 -11.53
CA LEU A 5 15.20 -4.36 -11.79
C LEU A 5 14.82 -4.53 -13.27
N VAL A 6 14.66 -3.42 -13.98
CA VAL A 6 14.33 -3.37 -15.40
C VAL A 6 15.15 -2.26 -16.06
N LYS A 7 15.27 -2.30 -17.39
CA LYS A 7 15.90 -1.22 -18.15
C LYS A 7 15.02 0.04 -18.09
N GLN A 8 15.67 1.19 -17.90
CA GLN A 8 15.04 2.50 -18.05
C GLN A 8 14.68 2.73 -19.52
N ASP A 9 13.54 3.39 -19.77
CA ASP A 9 13.12 3.79 -21.12
C ASP A 9 13.06 5.33 -21.18
N PRO A 10 13.88 6.00 -22.00
CA PRO A 10 13.88 7.46 -22.09
C PRO A 10 12.59 8.03 -22.70
N ASN A 11 11.76 7.19 -23.34
CA ASN A 11 10.46 7.62 -23.89
C ASN A 11 9.32 7.52 -22.86
N ASP A 12 9.57 6.92 -21.70
CA ASP A 12 8.58 6.91 -20.64
C ASP A 12 8.35 8.34 -20.13
N GLU A 13 7.09 8.67 -19.90
CA GLU A 13 6.73 9.88 -19.18
C GLU A 13 7.37 9.86 -17.76
N PRO A 14 8.18 10.87 -17.39
CA PRO A 14 8.90 10.85 -16.12
C PRO A 14 7.94 10.91 -14.92
N ALA A 15 8.42 10.44 -13.76
CA ALA A 15 7.63 10.42 -12.54
C ALA A 15 7.14 11.80 -12.08
N SER A 16 7.85 12.87 -12.44
CA SER A 16 7.45 14.25 -12.19
C SER A 16 6.13 14.61 -12.88
N VAL A 17 5.94 14.19 -14.14
CA VAL A 17 4.68 14.42 -14.89
C VAL A 17 3.56 13.53 -14.33
N LEU A 18 3.86 12.27 -13.99
CA LEU A 18 2.92 11.40 -13.30
C LEU A 18 2.44 12.04 -11.98
N LEU A 19 3.35 12.63 -11.21
CA LEU A 19 3.03 13.28 -9.94
C LEU A 19 2.07 14.46 -10.11
N GLU A 20 2.18 15.23 -11.18
CA GLU A 20 1.21 16.29 -11.49
C GLU A 20 -0.18 15.73 -11.80
N LYS A 21 -0.27 14.61 -12.55
CA LYS A 21 -1.55 13.92 -12.78
C LYS A 21 -2.16 13.39 -11.48
N ILE A 22 -1.32 12.85 -10.59
CA ILE A 22 -1.75 12.39 -9.26
C ILE A 22 -2.30 13.56 -8.43
N LYS A 23 -1.62 14.71 -8.43
CA LYS A 23 -2.08 15.92 -7.72
C LYS A 23 -3.43 16.39 -8.24
N ALA A 24 -3.61 16.45 -9.57
CA ALA A 24 -4.85 16.87 -10.21
C ALA A 24 -6.01 15.91 -9.86
N GLU A 25 -5.82 14.60 -10.02
CA GLU A 25 -6.82 13.58 -9.68
C GLU A 25 -7.19 13.65 -8.21
N LYS A 26 -6.19 13.79 -7.32
CA LYS A 26 -6.42 13.93 -5.89
C LYS A 26 -7.27 15.15 -5.54
N GLN A 27 -7.06 16.28 -6.23
CA GLN A 27 -7.87 17.49 -6.04
C GLN A 27 -9.33 17.25 -6.45
N GLU A 28 -9.58 16.56 -7.55
CA GLU A 28 -10.95 16.24 -7.98
C GLU A 28 -11.64 15.28 -7.00
N LEU A 29 -10.95 14.23 -6.53
CA LEU A 29 -11.48 13.32 -5.50
C LEU A 29 -11.81 14.04 -4.18
N ILE A 30 -11.05 15.07 -3.81
CA ILE A 30 -11.36 15.93 -2.65
C ILE A 30 -12.60 16.77 -2.92
N LYS A 31 -12.72 17.38 -4.12
CA LYS A 31 -13.86 18.19 -4.53
C LYS A 31 -15.16 17.38 -4.57
N GLU A 32 -15.09 16.13 -5.01
CA GLU A 32 -16.19 15.16 -4.98
C GLU A 32 -16.47 14.56 -3.59
N LYS A 33 -15.70 14.94 -2.56
CA LYS A 33 -15.77 14.41 -1.18
C LYS A 33 -15.56 12.89 -1.07
N LYS A 34 -14.94 12.26 -2.08
CA LYS A 34 -14.55 10.85 -2.04
C LYS A 34 -13.39 10.59 -1.08
N ILE A 35 -12.50 11.58 -0.93
CA ILE A 35 -11.40 11.56 0.04
C ILE A 35 -11.34 12.86 0.83
N LYS A 36 -10.71 12.81 2.01
CA LYS A 36 -10.53 14.00 2.87
C LYS A 36 -9.31 14.80 2.43
N LYS A 37 -9.41 16.14 2.55
CA LYS A 37 -8.24 17.02 2.36
C LYS A 37 -7.22 16.75 3.46
N THR A 38 -5.98 16.43 3.07
CA THR A 38 -4.86 16.24 3.99
C THR A 38 -4.05 17.52 4.14
N LYS A 39 -3.35 17.66 5.28
CA LYS A 39 -2.43 18.78 5.48
C LYS A 39 -1.18 18.58 4.62
N PRO A 40 -0.61 19.64 4.02
CA PRO A 40 0.69 19.55 3.38
C PRO A 40 1.74 19.03 4.36
N LEU A 41 2.63 18.16 3.88
CA LEU A 41 3.79 17.70 4.63
C LEU A 41 5.01 18.51 4.22
N PRO A 42 6.05 18.59 5.07
CA PRO A 42 7.32 19.20 4.70
C PRO A 42 7.92 18.56 3.44
N PRO A 43 8.70 19.33 2.65
CA PRO A 43 9.52 18.77 1.58
C PRO A 43 10.40 17.62 2.08
N ILE A 44 10.67 16.66 1.22
CA ILE A 44 11.57 15.54 1.53
C ILE A 44 13.01 16.07 1.46
N THR A 45 13.77 15.92 2.54
CA THR A 45 15.18 16.32 2.58
C THR A 45 16.08 15.20 2.08
N ASP A 46 17.33 15.52 1.74
CA ASP A 46 18.30 14.53 1.27
C ASP A 46 18.63 13.46 2.33
N ASP A 47 18.66 13.84 3.61
CA ASP A 47 18.88 12.91 4.73
C ASP A 47 17.78 11.85 4.90
N GLU A 48 16.57 12.12 4.38
CA GLU A 48 15.48 11.14 4.38
C GLU A 48 15.66 10.09 3.28
N LYS A 49 16.41 10.40 2.21
CA LYS A 49 16.55 9.52 1.03
C LYS A 49 17.49 8.37 1.36
N PRO A 50 17.01 7.11 1.39
CA PRO A 50 17.82 5.97 1.82
C PRO A 50 18.88 5.53 0.80
N PHE A 51 18.75 5.97 -0.46
CA PHE A 51 19.65 5.64 -1.57
C PHE A 51 19.31 6.48 -2.82
N ASP A 52 20.23 6.46 -3.78
CA ASP A 52 20.03 7.06 -5.10
C ASP A 52 19.02 6.29 -5.96
N ILE A 53 18.22 7.03 -6.70
CA ILE A 53 17.23 6.55 -7.68
C ILE A 53 17.56 7.15 -9.06
N PRO A 54 17.06 6.55 -10.16
CA PRO A 54 17.20 7.17 -11.48
C PRO A 54 16.59 8.57 -11.54
N ASP A 55 17.14 9.44 -12.40
CA ASP A 55 16.63 10.81 -12.60
C ASP A 55 15.18 10.85 -13.13
N SER A 56 14.70 9.75 -13.72
CA SER A 56 13.32 9.57 -14.17
C SER A 56 12.34 9.31 -13.03
N TRP A 57 12.83 9.02 -11.82
CA TRP A 57 12.04 8.69 -10.63
C TRP A 57 11.97 9.87 -9.68
N GLU A 58 10.97 9.85 -8.79
CA GLU A 58 10.81 10.85 -7.74
C GLU A 58 10.71 10.18 -6.37
N TRP A 59 11.25 10.83 -5.33
CA TRP A 59 10.90 10.47 -3.95
C TRP A 59 9.61 11.18 -3.57
N VAL A 60 8.61 10.43 -3.08
CA VAL A 60 7.31 10.98 -2.70
C VAL A 60 6.87 10.47 -1.33
N ARG A 61 6.07 11.26 -0.60
CA ARG A 61 5.38 10.78 0.61
C ARG A 61 4.25 9.84 0.20
N CYS A 62 3.97 8.80 0.98
CA CYS A 62 2.81 7.93 0.77
C CYS A 62 1.51 8.74 0.68
N GLN A 63 1.38 9.79 1.48
CA GLN A 63 0.24 10.72 1.42
C GLN A 63 0.07 11.33 0.03
N SER A 64 1.14 11.61 -0.72
CA SER A 64 1.03 12.28 -2.02
C SER A 64 0.34 11.41 -3.07
N VAL A 65 0.48 10.08 -2.96
CA VAL A 65 0.10 9.16 -4.04
C VAL A 65 -0.93 8.11 -3.65
N THR A 66 -1.45 8.17 -2.42
CA THR A 66 -2.51 7.28 -1.94
C THR A 66 -3.75 8.06 -1.56
N THR A 67 -4.90 7.37 -1.55
CA THR A 67 -6.18 7.97 -1.14
C THR A 67 -6.20 8.32 0.36
N GLY A 68 -5.53 7.52 1.19
CA GLY A 68 -5.48 7.70 2.64
C GLY A 68 -6.85 7.64 3.33
N ASN A 69 -7.85 7.06 2.65
CA ASN A 69 -9.24 7.04 3.11
C ASN A 69 -9.64 5.62 3.51
N PHE A 70 -9.80 5.38 4.81
CA PHE A 70 -10.20 4.08 5.34
C PHE A 70 -11.69 4.10 5.69
N LYS A 71 -12.51 3.49 4.85
CA LYS A 71 -13.97 3.51 4.99
C LYS A 71 -14.42 2.53 6.08
N SER A 72 -14.63 3.04 7.29
CA SER A 72 -15.17 2.27 8.41
C SER A 72 -16.65 1.96 8.20
N ILE A 73 -17.02 0.69 8.29
CA ILE A 73 -18.39 0.18 8.24
C ILE A 73 -18.74 -0.39 9.61
N THR A 74 -19.92 -0.07 10.11
CA THR A 74 -20.45 -0.57 11.39
C THR A 74 -21.04 -1.97 11.22
N PRO A 75 -21.05 -2.82 12.27
CA PRO A 75 -21.54 -4.20 12.20
C PRO A 75 -22.92 -4.40 11.57
N ASP A 76 -23.85 -3.47 11.77
CA ASP A 76 -25.21 -3.50 11.23
C ASP A 76 -25.29 -3.37 9.71
N LYS A 77 -24.25 -2.84 9.06
CA LYS A 77 -24.19 -2.65 7.61
C LYS A 77 -23.42 -3.75 6.89
N ILE A 78 -22.78 -4.65 7.63
CA ILE A 78 -21.98 -5.75 7.09
C ILE A 78 -22.88 -6.97 6.93
N LYS A 79 -22.90 -7.55 5.74
CA LYS A 79 -23.81 -8.66 5.40
C LYS A 79 -23.13 -10.01 5.55
N ILE A 80 -23.93 -11.00 5.97
CA ILE A 80 -23.55 -12.42 5.91
C ILE A 80 -23.24 -12.77 4.44
N GLY A 81 -22.17 -13.53 4.24
CA GLY A 81 -21.66 -13.95 2.93
C GLY A 81 -20.64 -13.00 2.30
N GLU A 82 -20.42 -11.79 2.85
CA GLU A 82 -19.31 -10.92 2.44
C GLU A 82 -17.96 -11.55 2.81
N ASN A 83 -16.92 -11.23 2.04
CA ASN A 83 -15.56 -11.67 2.35
C ASN A 83 -15.05 -10.92 3.59
N LEU A 84 -14.41 -11.66 4.49
CA LEU A 84 -13.73 -11.11 5.67
C LEU A 84 -12.25 -11.48 5.60
N ILE A 85 -11.38 -10.49 5.84
CA ILE A 85 -9.95 -10.71 6.04
C ILE A 85 -9.56 -10.21 7.43
N GLU A 86 -9.15 -11.12 8.28
CA GLU A 86 -8.56 -10.87 9.59
C GLU A 86 -7.03 -10.93 9.53
N LEU A 87 -6.36 -10.47 10.58
CA LEU A 87 -4.90 -10.53 10.66
C LEU A 87 -4.37 -11.97 10.73
N ALA A 88 -5.15 -12.91 11.23
CA ALA A 88 -4.77 -14.32 11.32
C ALA A 88 -4.70 -14.97 9.93
N ASP A 89 -5.49 -14.49 8.98
CA ASP A 89 -5.60 -15.07 7.63
C ASP A 89 -4.42 -14.72 6.72
N ILE A 90 -3.57 -13.76 7.11
CA ILE A 90 -2.40 -13.34 6.35
C ILE A 90 -1.16 -13.98 6.96
N GLU A 91 -0.43 -14.76 6.17
CA GLU A 91 0.85 -15.31 6.58
C GLU A 91 1.94 -14.22 6.62
N SER A 92 2.79 -14.29 7.64
CA SER A 92 3.88 -13.34 7.81
C SER A 92 4.92 -13.48 6.71
N TYR A 93 5.45 -12.35 6.23
CA TYR A 93 6.53 -12.27 5.24
C TYR A 93 6.24 -12.84 3.84
N SER A 94 5.11 -13.52 3.60
CA SER A 94 4.83 -14.14 2.30
C SER A 94 3.89 -13.34 1.41
N GLY A 95 3.08 -12.46 2.02
CA GLY A 95 1.99 -11.78 1.33
C GLY A 95 0.86 -12.69 0.85
N LYS A 96 0.78 -13.92 1.39
CA LYS A 96 -0.24 -14.92 1.06
C LYS A 96 -1.38 -14.90 2.08
N LEU A 97 -2.60 -15.10 1.59
CA LEU A 97 -3.73 -15.47 2.42
C LEU A 97 -3.66 -16.98 2.64
N ILE A 98 -3.64 -17.40 3.91
CA ILE A 98 -3.71 -18.82 4.31
C ILE A 98 -5.14 -19.27 4.60
N ASN A 99 -6.06 -18.32 4.66
CA ASN A 99 -7.47 -18.57 4.85
C ASN A 99 -8.29 -17.54 4.07
N VAL A 100 -9.46 -17.95 3.59
CA VAL A 100 -10.40 -17.08 2.88
C VAL A 100 -11.76 -17.30 3.50
N GLU A 101 -12.14 -16.39 4.38
CA GLU A 101 -13.39 -16.50 5.13
C GLU A 101 -14.51 -15.69 4.50
N LYS A 102 -15.72 -16.23 4.64
CA LYS A 102 -16.95 -15.46 4.48
C LYS A 102 -17.59 -15.26 5.84
N ILE A 103 -18.22 -14.12 6.02
CA ILE A 103 -18.97 -13.81 7.23
C ILE A 103 -20.15 -14.77 7.33
N THR A 104 -20.16 -15.63 8.33
CA THR A 104 -21.24 -16.59 8.61
C THR A 104 -22.21 -16.08 9.68
N GLU A 105 -21.75 -15.16 10.52
CA GLU A 105 -22.51 -14.58 11.63
C GLU A 105 -22.25 -13.08 11.77
N LYS A 106 -23.03 -12.41 12.62
CA LYS A 106 -22.89 -10.96 12.82
C LYS A 106 -21.54 -10.63 13.46
N VAL A 107 -20.75 -9.79 12.78
CA VAL A 107 -19.46 -9.34 13.32
C VAL A 107 -19.64 -8.45 14.56
N GLY A 108 -18.73 -8.58 15.54
CA GLY A 108 -18.83 -7.84 16.82
C GLY A 108 -18.27 -6.42 16.80
N SER A 109 -17.59 -6.00 15.73
CA SER A 109 -16.89 -4.71 15.68
C SER A 109 -16.82 -4.14 14.27
N ASN A 110 -16.60 -2.83 14.18
CA ASN A 110 -16.38 -2.14 12.91
C ASN A 110 -15.28 -2.80 12.09
N LYS A 111 -15.42 -2.71 10.77
CA LYS A 111 -14.44 -3.17 9.79
C LYS A 111 -14.12 -2.06 8.80
N TYR A 112 -13.01 -2.17 8.09
CA TYR A 112 -12.77 -1.32 6.92
C TYR A 112 -13.24 -2.03 5.66
N GLN A 113 -13.92 -1.31 4.78
CA GLN A 113 -14.25 -1.81 3.45
C GLN A 113 -13.02 -1.75 2.55
N TYR A 114 -12.82 -2.78 1.74
CA TYR A 114 -11.80 -2.83 0.70
C TYR A 114 -12.39 -3.26 -0.65
N VAL A 115 -11.71 -2.90 -1.73
CA VAL A 115 -12.00 -3.36 -3.09
C VAL A 115 -10.86 -4.20 -3.62
N LYS A 116 -11.17 -5.06 -4.61
CA LYS A 116 -10.18 -5.90 -5.27
C LYS A 116 -9.06 -5.03 -5.83
N GLY A 117 -7.82 -5.38 -5.50
CA GLY A 117 -6.62 -4.64 -5.89
C GLY A 117 -6.12 -3.63 -4.85
N ASP A 118 -6.86 -3.33 -3.78
CA ASP A 118 -6.33 -2.57 -2.66
C ASP A 118 -5.13 -3.29 -2.03
N VAL A 119 -4.14 -2.53 -1.54
CA VAL A 119 -3.05 -3.07 -0.72
C VAL A 119 -3.48 -3.05 0.74
N LEU A 120 -3.75 -4.21 1.31
CA LEU A 120 -4.10 -4.36 2.73
C LEU A 120 -2.83 -4.40 3.57
N PHE A 121 -2.56 -3.37 4.36
CA PHE A 121 -1.36 -3.24 5.19
C PHE A 121 -1.67 -3.41 6.68
N ALA A 122 -1.02 -4.37 7.35
CA ALA A 122 -1.17 -4.55 8.80
C ALA A 122 -0.49 -3.45 9.60
N LYS A 123 -1.28 -2.63 10.29
CA LYS A 123 -0.77 -1.57 11.17
C LYS A 123 -0.36 -2.09 12.55
N LEU A 124 -0.87 -3.25 12.96
CA LEU A 124 -0.50 -3.97 14.18
C LEU A 124 0.66 -4.93 13.89
N ARG A 125 1.72 -4.84 14.71
CA ARG A 125 2.97 -5.61 14.56
C ARG A 125 3.47 -5.58 13.11
N PRO A 126 3.63 -4.39 12.48
CA PRO A 126 3.98 -4.28 11.08
C PRO A 126 5.31 -4.97 10.73
N TYR A 127 6.22 -5.18 11.69
CA TYR A 127 7.45 -5.96 11.48
C TYR A 127 7.22 -7.40 10.97
N LEU A 128 6.02 -7.96 11.15
CA LEU A 128 5.60 -9.26 10.62
C LEU A 128 5.30 -9.24 9.10
N LYS A 129 5.39 -8.06 8.47
CA LYS A 129 5.20 -7.82 7.04
C LYS A 129 3.93 -8.46 6.47
N LYS A 130 2.84 -8.41 7.23
CA LYS A 130 1.52 -8.84 6.76
C LYS A 130 0.96 -7.76 5.83
N VAL A 131 1.25 -7.92 4.54
CA VAL A 131 0.80 -7.04 3.47
C VAL A 131 0.25 -7.94 2.36
N VAL A 132 -0.94 -7.66 1.84
CA VAL A 132 -1.55 -8.48 0.79
C VAL A 132 -2.31 -7.62 -0.21
N LEU A 133 -2.35 -8.06 -1.47
CA LEU A 133 -3.25 -7.49 -2.48
C LEU A 133 -4.63 -8.11 -2.31
N ALA A 134 -5.65 -7.28 -2.14
CA ALA A 134 -7.02 -7.74 -1.98
C ALA A 134 -7.48 -8.55 -3.21
N PRO A 135 -7.81 -9.85 -3.08
CA PRO A 135 -8.16 -10.69 -4.22
C PRO A 135 -9.60 -10.48 -4.71
N ASN A 136 -10.44 -9.88 -3.86
CA ASN A 136 -11.87 -9.67 -4.06
C ASN A 136 -12.31 -8.36 -3.37
N ASN A 137 -13.62 -8.11 -3.32
CA ASN A 137 -14.19 -7.02 -2.52
C ASN A 137 -14.67 -7.58 -1.18
N GLY A 138 -14.59 -6.79 -0.12
CA GLY A 138 -15.08 -7.24 1.19
C GLY A 138 -14.80 -6.26 2.30
N VAL A 139 -14.70 -6.79 3.52
CA VAL A 139 -14.35 -6.03 4.71
C VAL A 139 -13.17 -6.69 5.43
N CYS A 140 -12.29 -5.88 6.01
CA CYS A 140 -11.15 -6.36 6.78
C CYS A 140 -11.16 -5.77 8.18
N THR A 141 -10.45 -6.41 9.10
CA THR A 141 -10.25 -5.85 10.44
C THR A 141 -9.68 -4.43 10.38
N THR A 142 -10.03 -3.58 11.36
CA THR A 142 -9.53 -2.20 11.38
C THR A 142 -8.03 -2.09 11.66
N GLU A 143 -7.37 -3.21 11.97
CA GLU A 143 -5.91 -3.32 12.05
C GLU A 143 -5.24 -3.55 10.68
N LEU A 144 -6.01 -3.78 9.61
CA LEU A 144 -5.56 -3.77 8.22
C LEU A 144 -6.01 -2.48 7.54
N LEU A 145 -5.07 -1.70 7.01
CA LEU A 145 -5.37 -0.48 6.27
C LEU A 145 -5.52 -0.82 4.78
N PRO A 146 -6.72 -0.70 4.18
CA PRO A 146 -6.89 -0.80 2.74
C PRO A 146 -6.34 0.48 2.08
N ILE A 147 -5.22 0.34 1.39
CA ILE A 147 -4.52 1.44 0.73
C ILE A 147 -4.70 1.31 -0.78
N ASP A 148 -5.23 2.37 -1.37
CA ASP A 148 -5.37 2.51 -2.81
C ASP A 148 -4.48 3.65 -3.33
N GLY A 149 -3.80 3.40 -4.44
CA GLY A 149 -2.95 4.34 -5.15
C GLY A 149 -3.75 5.20 -6.12
N ILE A 150 -3.45 6.49 -6.18
CA ILE A 150 -4.05 7.40 -7.16
C ILE A 150 -3.16 7.37 -8.40
N ASN A 151 -3.68 6.90 -9.54
CA ASN A 151 -2.94 6.75 -10.81
C ASN A 151 -1.60 5.99 -10.68
N ILE A 152 -1.54 5.02 -9.74
CA ILE A 152 -0.37 4.17 -9.50
C ILE A 152 -0.79 2.70 -9.61
N ASN A 153 0.14 1.83 -10.03
CA ASN A 153 -0.11 0.40 -9.99
C ASN A 153 -0.04 -0.13 -8.55
N ASN A 154 -1.16 -0.59 -7.99
CA ASN A 154 -1.20 -1.12 -6.63
C ASN A 154 -0.32 -2.37 -6.43
N ASN A 155 -0.03 -3.15 -7.47
CA ASN A 155 0.96 -4.24 -7.39
C ASN A 155 2.37 -3.70 -7.14
N PHE A 156 2.71 -2.56 -7.73
CA PHE A 156 3.98 -1.87 -7.44
C PHE A 156 3.99 -1.37 -5.99
N LEU A 157 2.91 -0.75 -5.51
CA LEU A 157 2.80 -0.33 -4.10
C LEU A 157 2.92 -1.51 -3.14
N TYR A 158 2.33 -2.66 -3.47
CA TYR A 158 2.50 -3.90 -2.71
C TYR A 158 3.99 -4.27 -2.56
N TYR A 159 4.75 -4.28 -3.65
CA TYR A 159 6.20 -4.56 -3.60
C TYR A 159 7.00 -3.48 -2.85
N VAL A 160 6.58 -2.22 -2.93
CA VAL A 160 7.19 -1.15 -2.13
C VAL A 160 6.94 -1.41 -0.63
N PHE A 161 5.70 -1.72 -0.25
CA PHE A 161 5.31 -1.93 1.14
C PHE A 161 5.82 -3.24 1.72
N THR A 162 6.24 -4.21 0.90
CA THR A 162 6.94 -5.42 1.36
C THR A 162 8.46 -5.26 1.47
N SER A 163 9.02 -4.19 0.89
CA SER A 163 10.46 -3.95 0.84
C SER A 163 11.10 -3.60 2.18
N ASP A 164 12.35 -3.98 2.38
CA ASP A 164 13.11 -3.65 3.60
C ASP A 164 13.28 -2.15 3.80
N SER A 165 13.45 -1.40 2.71
CA SER A 165 13.57 0.06 2.77
C SER A 165 12.33 0.71 3.39
N PHE A 166 11.15 0.19 3.09
CA PHE A 166 9.91 0.69 3.67
C PHE A 166 9.77 0.26 5.13
N PHE A 167 10.04 -1.01 5.45
CA PHE A 167 9.97 -1.49 6.83
C PHE A 167 11.02 -0.88 7.76
N ASN A 168 12.19 -0.50 7.26
CA ASN A 168 13.19 0.21 8.04
C ASN A 168 12.72 1.62 8.44
N GLN A 169 11.88 2.27 7.64
CA GLN A 169 11.20 3.51 8.04
C GLN A 169 10.12 3.22 9.09
N ILE A 170 9.26 2.22 8.84
CA ILE A 170 8.19 1.82 9.77
C ILE A 170 8.72 1.55 11.18
N LYS A 171 9.83 0.80 11.30
CA LYS A 171 10.43 0.45 12.60
C LYS A 171 10.72 1.67 13.49
N LYS A 172 11.03 2.83 12.89
CA LYS A 172 11.32 4.08 13.61
C LYS A 172 10.05 4.78 14.12
N GLU A 173 8.91 4.52 13.50
CA GLU A 173 7.62 5.16 13.79
C GLU A 173 6.68 4.29 14.65
N MET A 174 7.12 3.09 15.02
CA MET A 174 6.34 2.16 15.83
C MET A 174 6.26 2.63 17.29
N HIS A 175 5.09 2.46 17.91
CA HIS A 175 4.87 2.75 19.32
C HIS A 175 4.16 1.58 20.03
N GLY A 176 4.38 1.44 21.33
CA GLY A 176 3.88 0.33 22.15
C GLY A 176 4.90 -0.80 22.28
N VAL A 177 4.88 -1.53 23.40
CA VAL A 177 5.88 -2.57 23.72
C VAL A 177 5.44 -3.94 23.22
N ASN A 178 4.31 -4.46 23.71
CA ASN A 178 3.87 -5.83 23.41
C ASN A 178 3.10 -5.97 22.08
N LEU A 179 2.34 -4.93 21.72
CA LEU A 179 1.51 -4.89 20.51
C LEU A 179 1.80 -3.61 19.73
N PRO A 180 3.03 -3.46 19.23
CA PRO A 180 3.45 -2.21 18.63
C PRO A 180 2.66 -1.92 17.35
N ARG A 181 2.32 -0.66 17.15
CA ARG A 181 1.53 -0.18 16.01
C ARG A 181 2.24 0.95 15.28
N VAL A 182 1.92 1.10 14.01
CA VAL A 182 2.14 2.34 13.26
C VAL A 182 0.80 3.02 13.04
N SER A 183 0.71 4.34 13.30
CA SER A 183 -0.53 5.06 13.05
C SER A 183 -0.73 5.33 11.54
N PRO A 184 -1.97 5.44 11.03
CA PRO A 184 -2.19 5.77 9.63
C PRO A 184 -1.56 7.11 9.22
N LYS A 185 -1.52 8.07 10.14
CA LYS A 185 -0.84 9.35 9.94
C LYS A 185 0.66 9.14 9.71
N LYS A 186 1.34 8.41 10.60
CA LYS A 186 2.77 8.13 10.46
C LYS A 186 3.09 7.35 9.20
N LEU A 187 2.26 6.37 8.84
CA LEU A 187 2.42 5.63 7.59
C LEU A 187 2.31 6.55 6.37
N SER A 188 1.37 7.50 6.37
CA SER A 188 1.21 8.47 5.28
C SER A 188 2.40 9.43 5.12
N GLU A 189 3.16 9.66 6.19
CA GLU A 189 4.35 10.51 6.21
C GLU A 189 5.60 9.79 5.69
N LEU A 190 5.59 8.47 5.51
CA LEU A 190 6.75 7.74 4.99
C LEU A 190 7.03 8.06 3.52
N ILE A 191 8.29 7.92 3.09
CA ILE A 191 8.69 8.16 1.71
C ILE A 191 8.83 6.84 0.93
N ILE A 192 8.47 6.91 -0.35
CA ILE A 192 8.59 5.80 -1.31
C ILE A 192 9.14 6.32 -2.64
N PRO A 193 9.88 5.48 -3.39
CA PRO A 193 10.29 5.83 -4.74
C PRO A 193 9.13 5.67 -5.70
N LEU A 194 8.92 6.65 -6.57
CA LEU A 194 7.91 6.67 -7.62
C LEU A 194 8.58 6.62 -9.01
N PRO A 195 8.49 5.50 -9.73
CA PRO A 195 8.89 5.40 -11.13
C PRO A 195 7.81 5.98 -12.07
N PRO A 196 8.15 6.22 -13.35
CA PRO A 196 7.18 6.27 -14.43
C PRO A 196 6.15 5.13 -14.37
N LEU A 197 4.90 5.41 -14.73
CA LEU A 197 3.82 4.42 -14.62
C LEU A 197 4.08 3.16 -15.48
N LEU A 198 4.61 3.34 -16.68
CA LEU A 198 4.97 2.22 -17.55
C LEU A 198 6.11 1.38 -16.96
N GLU A 199 7.10 2.03 -16.34
CA GLU A 199 8.15 1.33 -15.63
C GLU A 199 7.64 0.56 -14.40
N GLN A 200 6.68 1.11 -13.64
CA GLN A 200 6.03 0.37 -12.54
C GLN A 200 5.46 -0.97 -13.05
N ASN A 201 4.81 -0.97 -14.21
CA ASN A 201 4.26 -2.18 -14.83
C ASN A 201 5.36 -3.17 -15.23
N ARG A 202 6.46 -2.68 -15.82
CA ARG A 202 7.61 -3.53 -16.18
C ARG A 202 8.27 -4.15 -14.94
N ILE A 203 8.42 -3.38 -13.87
CA ILE A 203 8.95 -3.87 -12.58
C ILE A 203 8.05 -4.98 -12.02
N VAL A 204 6.74 -4.75 -11.97
CA VAL A 204 5.76 -5.74 -11.48
C VAL A 204 5.82 -7.01 -12.32
N ALA A 205 5.86 -6.91 -13.64
CA ALA A 205 5.97 -8.07 -14.54
C ALA A 205 7.26 -8.86 -14.28
N ASN A 206 8.40 -8.17 -14.11
CA ASN A 206 9.68 -8.82 -13.79
C ASN A 206 9.62 -9.55 -12.44
N LEU A 207 9.11 -8.90 -11.39
CA LEU A 207 9.01 -9.49 -10.05
C LEU A 207 8.06 -10.69 -10.01
N ASN A 208 6.91 -10.60 -10.68
CA ASN A 208 5.98 -11.72 -10.81
C ASN A 208 6.64 -12.94 -11.50
N ASN A 209 7.42 -12.69 -12.55
CA ASN A 209 8.15 -13.75 -13.25
C ASN A 209 9.18 -14.42 -12.34
N VAL A 210 9.95 -13.64 -11.58
CA VAL A 210 10.94 -14.17 -10.62
C VAL A 210 10.25 -14.98 -9.52
N CYS A 211 9.17 -14.47 -8.92
CA CYS A 211 8.41 -15.20 -7.90
C CYS A 211 7.85 -16.53 -8.45
N ALA A 212 7.29 -16.53 -9.65
CA ALA A 212 6.76 -17.73 -10.28
C ALA A 212 7.84 -18.79 -10.58
N ILE A 213 9.08 -18.37 -10.85
CA ILE A 213 10.21 -19.30 -11.02
C ILE A 213 10.61 -19.89 -9.66
N ILE A 214 10.66 -19.08 -8.60
CA ILE A 214 11.02 -19.57 -7.25
C ILE A 214 9.98 -20.57 -6.75
N ASP A 215 8.69 -20.25 -6.86
CA ASP A 215 7.60 -21.13 -6.40
C ASP A 215 7.53 -22.47 -7.17
N LYS A 216 8.07 -22.55 -8.41
CA LYS A 216 8.13 -23.79 -9.20
C LYS A 216 9.31 -24.70 -8.84
N ASN A 217 10.33 -24.16 -8.17
CA ASN A 217 11.60 -24.86 -7.90
C ASN A 217 11.76 -25.23 -6.42
N ILE A 218 10.68 -25.17 -5.64
CA ILE A 218 10.55 -25.61 -4.24
C ILE A 218 9.45 -26.66 -4.20
#